data_AF-T1BYW9-F1
#
_entry.id   AF-T1BYW9-F1
#
_cell.length_a   1.000
_cell.length_b   1.000
_cell.length_c   1.000
_cell.angle_alpha   90.00
_cell.angle_beta   90.00
_cell.angle_gamma   90.00
#
_symmetry.space_group_name_H-M   'P 1'
#
loop_
_entity.id
_entity.type
_entity.pdbx_description
1 polymer ?
#
loop_
_entity_poly.entity_id
_entity_poly.type
_entity_poly.pdbx_seq_one_letter_code
_entity_poly.pdbx_strand_id
1 'polypeptide(L)'
;NFGLYRERVGCLIALTQSAAAAGATLTQLTRIARGLYSMPPDHGAAIVAEILGSDTLRAAWRSELDGMRARITHLRAATTQALAEACPDEDFSHIQRQRGMFSYLGISPQAVRRLREQHHVYMTEDSRVNVAGLRLENIPYFAASVAAAGGAR
;
A
#
# COMPACT_ATOMS: atom_id res chain seq x y z
N ASN A 1 2.41 8.75 5.86
CA ASN A 1 3.38 7.67 5.55
C ASN A 1 4.73 8.35 5.35
N PHE A 2 5.83 7.78 5.87
CA PHE A 2 7.18 8.34 5.81
C PHE A 2 8.16 7.54 4.94
N GLY A 3 7.74 6.42 4.34
CA GLY A 3 8.64 5.59 3.52
C GLY A 3 9.75 4.87 4.31
N LEU A 4 9.68 4.87 5.64
CA LEU A 4 10.68 4.27 6.54
C LEU A 4 10.48 2.76 6.72
N TYR A 5 10.38 2.02 5.61
CA TYR A 5 10.02 0.59 5.62
C TYR A 5 10.92 -0.27 6.51
N ARG A 6 12.24 -0.01 6.46
CA ARG A 6 13.24 -0.81 7.19
C ARG A 6 13.66 -0.21 8.54
N GLU A 7 13.22 1.00 8.87
CA GLU A 7 13.45 1.60 10.19
C GLU A 7 12.49 1.08 11.28
N ARG A 8 11.47 0.32 10.87
CA ARG A 8 10.54 -0.38 11.78
C ARG A 8 9.80 0.57 12.74
N VAL A 9 9.39 1.72 12.23
CA VAL A 9 8.70 2.76 13.00
C VAL A 9 7.19 2.55 12.98
N GLY A 10 6.58 2.58 14.16
CA GLY A 10 5.14 2.50 14.34
C GLY A 10 4.76 2.94 15.76
N CYS A 11 3.45 2.95 16.04
CA CYS A 11 2.94 3.28 17.36
C CYS A 11 1.70 2.43 17.66
N LEU A 12 1.58 1.98 18.91
CA LEU A 12 0.36 1.37 19.44
C LEU A 12 -0.35 2.40 20.31
N ILE A 13 -1.62 2.70 19.99
CA ILE A 13 -2.44 3.67 20.73
C ILE A 13 -3.60 2.92 21.37
N ALA A 14 -3.76 3.07 22.69
CA ALA A 14 -4.89 2.52 23.43
C ALA A 14 -5.76 3.66 23.98
N LEU A 15 -7.02 3.69 23.57
CA LEU A 15 -8.01 4.63 24.11
C LEU A 15 -8.65 4.03 25.36
N THR A 16 -8.68 4.79 26.45
CA THR A 16 -9.21 4.33 27.73
C THR A 16 -10.19 5.35 28.30
N GLN A 17 -11.04 4.91 29.23
CA GLN A 17 -12.09 5.76 29.81
C GLN A 17 -11.58 6.75 30.86
N SER A 18 -10.35 6.60 31.35
CA SER A 18 -9.78 7.47 32.38
C SER A 18 -8.25 7.47 32.36
N ALA A 19 -7.62 8.48 32.94
CA ALA A 19 -6.17 8.56 33.07
C ALA A 19 -5.59 7.39 33.90
N ALA A 20 -6.31 6.92 34.92
CA ALA A 20 -5.91 5.77 35.72
C ALA A 20 -5.87 4.49 34.87
N ALA A 21 -6.90 4.27 34.04
CA ALA A 21 -6.93 3.14 33.10
C ALA A 21 -5.80 3.26 32.07
N ALA A 22 -5.54 4.45 31.53
CA ALA A 22 -4.43 4.68 30.61
C ALA A 22 -3.07 4.29 31.21
N GLY A 23 -2.81 4.70 32.46
CA GLY A 23 -1.56 4.36 33.17
C GLY A 23 -1.40 2.86 33.39
N ALA A 24 -2.47 2.18 33.80
CA ALA A 24 -2.49 0.73 33.96
C ALA A 24 -2.23 0.01 32.63
N THR A 25 -2.90 0.43 31.56
CA THR A 25 -2.69 -0.10 30.20
C THR A 25 -1.25 0.10 29.73
N LEU A 26 -0.69 1.31 29.89
CA LEU A 26 0.69 1.60 29.49
C LEU A 26 1.70 0.72 30.24
N THR A 27 1.48 0.49 31.53
CA THR A 27 2.34 -0.40 32.35
C THR A 27 2.34 -1.84 31.82
N GLN A 28 1.18 -2.37 31.44
CA GLN A 28 1.10 -3.71 30.89
C GLN A 28 1.72 -3.82 29.49
N LEU A 29 1.46 -2.83 28.62
CA LEU A 29 2.03 -2.79 27.27
C LEU A 29 3.56 -2.69 27.30
N THR A 30 4.12 -1.83 28.16
CA THR A 30 5.57 -1.70 28.33
C THR A 30 6.21 -2.96 28.92
N ARG A 31 5.52 -3.66 29.84
CA ARG A 31 5.98 -4.95 30.35
C ARG A 31 6.05 -6.01 29.24
N ILE A 32 5.03 -6.09 28.39
CA ILE A 32 5.01 -7.00 27.24
C ILE A 32 6.14 -6.66 26.26
N ALA A 33 6.27 -5.38 25.87
CA ALA A 33 7.32 -4.90 24.98
C ALA A 33 8.72 -5.28 25.50
N ARG A 34 8.95 -5.10 26.81
CA ARG A 34 10.21 -5.46 27.45
C ARG A 34 10.53 -6.95 27.33
N GLY A 35 9.53 -7.82 27.48
CA GLY A 35 9.70 -9.26 27.32
C GLY A 35 9.91 -9.73 25.88
N LEU A 36 9.48 -8.94 24.89
CA LEU A 36 9.61 -9.29 23.47
C LEU A 36 10.90 -8.75 22.84
N TYR A 37 11.21 -7.48 23.09
CA TYR A 37 12.28 -6.77 22.38
C TYR A 37 12.99 -5.69 23.24
N SER A 38 12.78 -5.69 24.56
CA SER A 38 13.28 -4.66 25.49
C SER A 38 12.70 -3.26 25.24
N MET A 39 13.14 -2.60 24.16
CA MET A 39 12.75 -1.25 23.76
C MET A 39 12.84 -1.09 22.22
N PRO A 40 12.01 -0.24 21.60
CA PRO A 40 12.01 -0.07 20.15
C PRO A 40 13.28 0.65 19.64
N PRO A 41 13.63 0.52 18.35
CA PRO A 41 14.71 1.29 17.74
C PRO A 41 14.37 2.79 17.69
N ASP A 42 15.37 3.64 17.99
CA ASP A 42 15.20 5.09 18.13
C ASP A 42 15.20 5.84 16.78
N HIS A 43 16.13 5.49 15.89
CA HIS A 43 16.47 6.31 14.71
C HIS A 43 15.26 6.75 13.88
N GLY A 44 14.41 5.82 13.46
CA GLY A 44 13.26 6.16 12.65
C GLY A 44 12.18 6.93 13.41
N ALA A 45 12.03 6.72 14.72
CA ALA A 45 11.13 7.52 15.55
C ALA A 45 11.64 8.96 15.68
N ALA A 46 12.96 9.14 15.84
CA ALA A 46 13.61 10.45 15.86
C ALA A 46 13.42 11.20 14.53
N ILE A 47 13.54 10.54 13.38
CA ILE A 47 13.26 11.14 12.06
C ILE A 47 11.80 11.65 11.99
N VAL A 48 10.84 10.82 12.41
CA VAL A 48 9.42 11.19 12.39
C VAL A 48 9.16 12.36 13.34
N ALA A 49 9.76 12.36 14.53
CA ALA A 49 9.64 13.43 15.50
C ALA A 49 10.19 14.76 14.96
N GLU A 50 11.36 14.73 14.32
CA GLU A 50 11.97 15.90 13.68
C GLU A 50 11.08 16.49 12.58
N ILE A 51 10.60 15.63 11.67
CA ILE A 51 9.73 16.07 10.57
C ILE A 51 8.41 16.66 11.10
N LEU A 52 7.79 16.03 12.10
CA LEU A 52 6.50 16.49 12.63
C LEU A 52 6.62 17.69 13.58
N GLY A 53 7.79 17.86 14.23
CA GLY A 53 8.08 18.96 15.13
C GLY A 53 8.45 20.27 14.43
N SER A 54 8.83 20.22 13.15
CA SER A 54 9.17 21.39 12.33
C SER A 54 8.07 21.70 11.32
N ASP A 55 7.52 22.92 11.34
CA ASP A 55 6.49 23.34 10.39
C ASP A 55 6.95 23.25 8.93
N THR A 56 8.21 23.62 8.67
CA THR A 56 8.82 23.56 7.34
C THR A 56 8.93 22.11 6.85
N LEU A 57 9.48 21.20 7.69
CA LEU A 57 9.64 19.80 7.30
C LEU A 57 8.29 19.10 7.16
N ARG A 58 7.35 19.40 8.07
CA ARG A 58 5.98 18.87 8.01
C ARG A 58 5.26 19.30 6.74
N ALA A 59 5.44 20.55 6.30
CA ALA A 59 4.88 21.04 5.04
C ALA A 59 5.49 20.32 3.83
N ALA A 60 6.82 20.16 3.81
CA ALA A 60 7.51 19.41 2.76
C ALA A 60 7.03 17.95 2.67
N TRP A 61 7.00 17.26 3.81
CA TRP A 61 6.47 15.89 3.92
C TRP A 61 5.03 15.77 3.42
N ARG A 62 4.17 16.73 3.77
CA ARG A 62 2.77 16.74 3.30
C ARG A 62 2.67 16.92 1.80
N SER A 63 3.47 17.81 1.23
CA SER A 63 3.56 18.02 -0.22
C SER A 63 4.00 16.75 -0.95
N GLU A 64 5.03 16.07 -0.46
CA GLU A 64 5.47 14.78 -1.02
C GLU A 64 4.38 13.71 -0.92
N LEU A 65 3.72 13.61 0.24
CA LEU A 65 2.63 12.66 0.46
C LEU A 65 1.44 12.91 -0.49
N ASP A 66 1.10 14.18 -0.72
CA ASP A 66 0.08 14.60 -1.68
C ASP A 66 0.47 14.21 -3.11
N GLY A 67 1.74 14.40 -3.50
CA GLY A 67 2.28 13.96 -4.78
C GLY A 67 2.21 12.43 -4.96
N MET A 68 2.60 11.66 -3.94
CA MET A 68 2.48 10.20 -3.95
C MET A 68 1.02 9.74 -4.11
N ARG A 69 0.08 10.39 -3.40
CA ARG A 69 -1.36 10.12 -3.52
C ARG A 69 -1.84 10.39 -4.93
N ALA A 70 -1.51 11.56 -5.49
CA ALA A 70 -1.91 11.95 -6.84
C ALA A 70 -1.39 10.97 -7.89
N ARG A 71 -0.12 10.54 -7.78
CA ARG A 71 0.47 9.51 -8.66
C ARG A 71 -0.31 8.19 -8.61
N ILE A 72 -0.67 7.71 -7.42
CA ILE A 72 -1.45 6.46 -7.28
C ILE A 72 -2.83 6.61 -7.90
N THR A 73 -3.52 7.73 -7.69
CA THR A 73 -4.81 8.01 -8.32
C THR A 73 -4.70 8.00 -9.85
N HIS A 74 -3.66 8.62 -10.40
CA HIS A 74 -3.43 8.63 -11.84
C HIS A 74 -3.15 7.23 -12.40
N LEU A 75 -2.28 6.45 -11.75
CA LEU A 75 -2.01 5.06 -12.14
C LEU A 75 -3.26 4.19 -12.10
N ARG A 76 -4.13 4.38 -11.11
CA ARG A 76 -5.42 3.67 -11.05
C ARG A 76 -6.29 3.97 -12.26
N ALA A 77 -6.47 5.24 -12.60
CA ALA A 77 -7.27 5.64 -13.75
C ALA A 77 -6.69 5.07 -15.07
N ALA A 78 -5.38 5.22 -15.28
CA ALA A 78 -4.71 4.69 -16.46
C ALA A 78 -4.79 3.16 -16.56
N THR A 79 -4.64 2.46 -15.44
CA THR A 79 -4.74 0.99 -15.39
C THR A 79 -6.17 0.52 -15.69
N THR A 80 -7.19 1.16 -15.09
CA THR A 80 -8.59 0.85 -15.36
C THR A 80 -8.94 1.07 -16.83
N GLN A 81 -8.51 2.19 -17.42
CA GLN A 81 -8.76 2.48 -18.83
C GLN A 81 -8.11 1.42 -19.73
N ALA A 82 -6.83 1.12 -19.54
CA ALA A 82 -6.13 0.14 -20.37
C ALA A 82 -6.72 -1.28 -20.24
N LEU A 83 -7.17 -1.67 -19.05
CA LEU A 83 -7.86 -2.95 -18.85
C LEU A 83 -9.22 -2.98 -19.53
N ALA A 84 -9.99 -1.88 -19.50
CA ALA A 84 -11.27 -1.81 -20.21
C ALA A 84 -11.10 -1.90 -21.73
N GLU A 85 -10.02 -1.33 -22.28
CA GLU A 85 -9.67 -1.44 -23.70
C GLU A 85 -9.22 -2.86 -24.08
N ALA A 86 -8.46 -3.53 -23.21
CA ALA A 86 -7.91 -4.87 -23.48
C ALA A 86 -8.89 -6.03 -23.17
N CYS A 87 -9.80 -5.84 -22.22
CA CYS A 87 -10.78 -6.82 -21.76
C CYS A 87 -12.20 -6.22 -21.81
N PRO A 88 -12.79 -6.01 -23.00
CA PRO A 88 -14.06 -5.28 -23.14
C PRO A 88 -15.26 -5.97 -22.48
N ASP A 89 -15.19 -7.29 -22.26
CA ASP A 89 -16.24 -8.08 -21.63
C ASP A 89 -16.14 -8.12 -20.08
N GLU A 90 -15.15 -7.44 -19.49
CA GLU A 90 -14.86 -7.48 -18.05
C GLU A 90 -14.89 -6.09 -17.41
N ASP A 91 -15.45 -5.99 -16.20
CA ASP A 91 -15.49 -4.73 -15.44
C ASP A 91 -14.35 -4.62 -14.42
N PHE A 92 -13.38 -3.75 -14.72
CA PHE A 92 -12.28 -3.38 -13.81
C PHE A 92 -12.46 -2.00 -13.15
N SER A 93 -13.65 -1.41 -13.23
CA SER A 93 -13.92 -0.05 -12.74
C SER A 93 -13.74 0.11 -11.23
N HIS A 94 -13.76 -0.99 -10.45
CA HIS A 94 -13.47 -0.97 -9.01
C HIS A 94 -12.04 -0.54 -8.71
N ILE A 95 -11.08 -0.79 -9.59
CA ILE A 95 -9.67 -0.40 -9.40
C ILE A 95 -9.56 1.13 -9.26
N GLN A 96 -10.34 1.90 -10.04
CA GLN A 96 -10.37 3.36 -9.96
C GLN A 96 -11.09 3.87 -8.71
N ARG A 97 -12.14 3.17 -8.25
CA ARG A 97 -12.90 3.55 -7.03
C ARG A 97 -12.14 3.26 -5.73
N GLN A 98 -11.30 2.22 -5.74
CA GLN A 98 -10.50 1.83 -4.59
C GLN A 98 -9.39 2.84 -4.26
N ARG A 99 -8.89 2.79 -3.02
CA ARG A 99 -7.86 3.68 -2.49
C ARG A 99 -6.66 2.90 -1.98
N GLY A 100 -5.52 3.57 -1.89
CA GLY A 100 -4.26 2.98 -1.41
C GLY A 100 -3.42 2.37 -2.53
N MET A 101 -2.39 1.59 -2.18
CA MET A 101 -1.42 1.06 -3.14
C MET A 101 -1.86 -0.23 -3.83
N PHE A 102 -2.84 -0.95 -3.27
CA PHE A 102 -3.20 -2.30 -3.72
C PHE A 102 -4.59 -2.36 -4.32
N SER A 103 -4.80 -3.29 -5.25
CA SER A 103 -6.11 -3.62 -5.80
C SER A 103 -6.21 -5.12 -5.99
N TYR A 104 -7.41 -5.66 -5.90
CA TYR A 104 -7.70 -7.00 -6.40
C TYR A 104 -8.13 -6.88 -7.86
N LEU A 105 -7.50 -7.65 -8.75
CA LEU A 105 -7.96 -7.71 -10.15
C LEU A 105 -9.24 -8.55 -10.27
N GLY A 106 -9.39 -9.58 -9.44
CA GLY A 106 -10.54 -10.49 -9.52
C GLY A 106 -10.35 -11.63 -10.54
N ILE A 107 -9.14 -11.81 -11.05
CA ILE A 107 -8.80 -12.90 -11.98
C ILE A 107 -8.50 -14.20 -11.24
N SER A 108 -8.68 -15.34 -11.91
CA SER A 108 -8.43 -16.66 -11.32
C SER A 108 -6.94 -16.90 -10.98
N PRO A 109 -6.63 -17.78 -10.01
CA PRO A 109 -5.26 -18.20 -9.74
C PRO A 109 -4.54 -18.79 -10.97
N GLN A 110 -5.28 -19.44 -11.88
CA GLN A 110 -4.72 -19.95 -13.13
C GLN A 110 -4.28 -18.80 -14.05
N ALA A 111 -5.07 -17.74 -14.16
CA ALA A 111 -4.70 -16.53 -14.90
C ALA A 111 -3.47 -15.85 -14.26
N VAL A 112 -3.41 -15.76 -12.92
CA VAL A 112 -2.22 -15.24 -12.22
C VAL A 112 -0.97 -16.06 -12.52
N ARG A 113 -1.07 -17.40 -12.56
CA ARG A 113 0.06 -18.26 -12.91
C ARG A 113 0.53 -18.04 -14.36
N ARG A 114 -0.40 -17.90 -15.30
CA ARG A 114 -0.07 -17.56 -16.70
C ARG A 114 0.61 -16.20 -16.82
N LEU A 115 0.08 -15.18 -16.13
CA LEU A 115 0.71 -13.85 -16.03
C LEU A 115 2.17 -13.95 -15.58
N ARG A 116 2.45 -14.79 -14.57
CA ARG A 116 3.81 -15.01 -14.08
C ARG A 116 4.69 -15.76 -15.09
N GLU A 117 4.20 -16.88 -15.61
CA GLU A 117 5.00 -17.84 -16.39
C GLU A 117 5.21 -17.43 -17.84
N GLN A 118 4.22 -16.74 -18.44
CA GLN A 118 4.20 -16.39 -19.86
C GLN A 118 4.46 -14.89 -20.10
N HIS A 119 4.14 -14.05 -19.10
CA HIS A 119 4.20 -12.58 -19.25
C HIS A 119 5.10 -11.90 -18.20
N HIS A 120 5.73 -12.66 -17.30
CA HIS A 120 6.61 -12.12 -16.26
C HIS A 120 5.97 -11.00 -15.41
N VAL A 121 4.64 -11.07 -15.22
CA VAL A 121 3.88 -10.18 -14.36
C VAL A 121 3.65 -10.87 -13.02
N TYR A 122 4.26 -10.36 -11.96
CA TYR A 122 4.27 -10.98 -10.64
C TYR A 122 3.31 -10.27 -9.68
N MET A 123 2.40 -11.04 -9.09
CA MET A 123 1.49 -10.60 -8.02
C MET A 123 1.18 -11.78 -7.10
N THR A 124 0.41 -11.56 -6.03
CA THR A 124 -0.05 -12.65 -5.16
C THR A 124 -1.12 -13.49 -5.87
N GLU A 125 -1.20 -14.77 -5.50
CA GLU A 125 -2.08 -15.75 -6.18
C GLU A 125 -3.58 -15.40 -6.06
N ASP A 126 -3.96 -14.59 -5.07
CA ASP A 126 -5.30 -14.03 -4.88
C ASP A 126 -5.61 -12.83 -5.81
N SER A 127 -4.75 -12.54 -6.78
CA SER A 127 -4.82 -11.41 -7.72
C SER A 127 -4.61 -10.01 -7.11
N ARG A 128 -4.09 -9.91 -5.88
CA ARG A 128 -3.77 -8.61 -5.29
C ARG A 128 -2.52 -8.02 -5.94
N VAL A 129 -2.72 -6.96 -6.72
CA VAL A 129 -1.66 -6.21 -7.41
C VAL A 129 -1.27 -4.95 -6.64
N ASN A 130 0.03 -4.61 -6.65
CA ASN A 130 0.53 -3.32 -6.20
C ASN A 130 0.47 -2.30 -7.34
N VAL A 131 -0.58 -1.48 -7.39
CA VAL A 131 -0.76 -0.42 -8.39
C VAL A 131 0.39 0.59 -8.33
N ALA A 132 0.96 0.85 -7.15
CA ALA A 132 2.07 1.79 -7.02
C ALA A 132 3.38 1.31 -7.69
N GLY A 133 3.48 0.02 -8.01
CA GLY A 133 4.59 -0.59 -8.76
C GLY A 133 4.44 -0.52 -10.29
N LEU A 134 3.29 -0.10 -10.80
CA LEU A 134 3.09 0.14 -12.23
C LEU A 134 3.73 1.47 -12.65
N ARG A 135 4.11 1.54 -13.92
CA ARG A 135 4.61 2.74 -14.61
C ARG A 135 3.72 2.99 -15.81
N LEU A 136 3.44 4.24 -16.16
CA LEU A 136 2.53 4.55 -17.27
C LEU A 136 2.93 3.84 -18.58
N GLU A 137 4.23 3.76 -18.83
CA GLU A 137 4.86 3.04 -19.94
C GLU A 137 4.62 1.52 -19.94
N ASN A 138 4.40 0.87 -18.79
CA ASN A 138 4.18 -0.58 -18.71
C ASN A 138 2.72 -1.00 -18.55
N ILE A 139 1.81 -0.05 -18.33
CA ILE A 139 0.38 -0.31 -18.20
C ILE A 139 -0.20 -0.99 -19.45
N PRO A 140 0.11 -0.57 -20.69
CA PRO A 140 -0.40 -1.25 -21.89
C PRO A 140 0.03 -2.73 -21.95
N TYR A 141 1.29 -3.02 -21.62
CA TYR A 141 1.79 -4.39 -21.56
C TYR A 141 1.08 -5.21 -20.48
N PHE A 142 0.89 -4.61 -19.30
CA PHE A 142 0.17 -5.24 -18.19
C PHE A 142 -1.27 -5.60 -18.59
N ALA A 143 -2.02 -4.66 -19.19
CA ALA A 143 -3.39 -4.89 -19.61
C ALA A 143 -3.49 -5.98 -20.70
N ALA A 144 -2.63 -5.92 -21.72
CA ALA A 144 -2.57 -6.95 -22.76
C ALA A 144 -2.24 -8.34 -22.19
N SER A 145 -1.36 -8.40 -21.19
CA SER A 145 -1.02 -9.66 -20.50
C SER A 145 -2.19 -10.22 -19.71
N VAL A 146 -2.98 -9.36 -19.04
CA VAL A 146 -4.19 -9.77 -18.32
C VAL A 146 -5.23 -10.35 -19.28
N ALA A 147 -5.45 -9.70 -20.43
CA ALA A 147 -6.32 -10.20 -21.48
C ALA A 147 -5.86 -11.57 -22.00
N ALA A 148 -4.57 -11.70 -22.35
CA ALA A 148 -3.99 -12.95 -22.84
C ALA A 148 -4.06 -14.11 -21.82
N ALA A 149 -3.94 -13.80 -20.53
CA ALA A 149 -4.03 -14.80 -19.46
C ALA A 149 -5.45 -15.33 -19.21
N GLY A 150 -6.48 -14.70 -19.80
CA GLY A 150 -7.87 -15.13 -19.74
C GLY A 150 -8.72 -14.42 -18.67
N GLY A 151 -8.28 -13.24 -18.21
CA GLY A 151 -9.03 -12.26 -17.41
C GLY A 151 -9.83 -12.79 -16.20
N ALA A 152 -10.78 -11.98 -15.74
CA ALA A 152 -11.74 -12.25 -14.68
C ALA A 152 -12.99 -12.89 -15.28
N ARG A 153 -12.98 -14.22 -15.41
CA ARG A 153 -14.20 -14.99 -15.66
C ARG A 153 -15.07 -15.06 -14.41
#